data_AF-A0A971UDY0-F1
#
_entry.id   AF-A0A971UDY0-F1
#
_cell.length_a   1.000
_cell.length_b   1.000
_cell.length_c   1.000
_cell.angle_alpha   90.00
_cell.angle_beta   90.00
_cell.angle_gamma   90.00
#
_symmetry.space_group_name_H-M   'P 1'
#
loop_
_entity.id
_entity.type
_entity.pdbx_description
1 polymer ?
#
loop_
_entity_poly.entity_id
_entity_poly.type
_entity_poly.pdbx_seq_one_letter_code
_entity_poly.pdbx_strand_id
1 'polypeptide(L)'
;MLTGEFGALIGPKWSGRHVQLRDAEYQLYRLNLVPWRRWANGFSCLFFVLVGAPLAIRLRNADIWTSFGLCFLPILLLYYPLLMYGLDRAKCGALPPYSIWMGNLALLIGGIWLIYTVLRR
;
A
#
# COMPACT_ATOMS: atom_id res chain seq x y z
N MET A 1 -33.98 -41.84 13.00
CA MET A 1 -32.73 -41.66 12.21
C MET A 1 -32.49 -40.17 12.00
N LEU A 2 -31.99 -39.45 13.01
CA LEU A 2 -31.78 -37.99 12.93
C LEU A 2 -30.78 -37.48 14.00
N THR A 3 -29.85 -38.32 14.45
CA THR A 3 -28.72 -37.87 15.27
C THR A 3 -27.55 -37.64 14.33
N GLY A 4 -27.47 -36.45 13.74
CA GLY A 4 -26.24 -36.01 13.07
C GLY A 4 -25.08 -36.11 14.06
N GLU A 5 -23.92 -36.60 13.62
CA GLU A 5 -22.69 -36.64 14.43
C GLU A 5 -22.15 -35.21 14.67
N PHE A 6 -22.92 -34.37 15.36
CA PHE A 6 -22.47 -33.05 15.77
C PHE A 6 -21.31 -33.13 16.77
N GLY A 7 -21.18 -34.26 17.49
CA GLY A 7 -20.00 -34.55 18.33
C GLY A 7 -18.71 -34.74 17.53
N ALA A 8 -18.80 -35.21 16.27
CA ALA A 8 -17.64 -35.33 15.40
C ALA A 8 -17.09 -33.96 14.96
N LEU A 9 -17.93 -32.91 14.90
CA LEU A 9 -17.53 -31.53 14.57
C LEU A 9 -16.66 -30.87 15.64
N ILE A 10 -16.73 -31.34 16.88
CA ILE A 10 -16.03 -30.74 18.04
C ILE A 10 -14.70 -31.48 18.32
N GLY A 11 -14.44 -32.60 17.63
CA GLY A 11 -13.21 -33.39 17.83
C GLY A 11 -11.93 -32.67 17.37
N PRO A 12 -10.75 -33.07 17.90
CA PRO A 12 -9.45 -32.47 17.57
C PRO A 12 -9.11 -32.48 16.07
N LYS A 13 -9.75 -33.36 15.29
CA LYS A 13 -9.66 -33.44 13.83
C LYS A 13 -10.23 -32.21 13.11
N TRP A 14 -11.25 -31.56 13.67
CA TRP A 14 -11.83 -30.32 13.12
C TRP A 14 -11.04 -29.07 13.52
N SER A 15 -10.49 -29.04 14.73
CA SER A 15 -9.54 -27.99 15.17
C SER A 15 -8.37 -27.84 14.17
N GLY A 16 -7.74 -28.96 13.78
CA GLY A 16 -6.68 -28.93 12.76
C GLY A 16 -7.15 -28.46 11.38
N ARG A 17 -8.39 -28.78 10.98
CA ARG A 17 -8.96 -28.38 9.69
C ARG A 17 -9.30 -26.89 9.65
N HIS A 18 -9.73 -26.29 10.76
CA HIS A 18 -9.92 -24.83 10.86
C HIS A 18 -8.61 -24.07 10.71
N VAL A 19 -7.51 -24.58 11.29
CA VAL A 19 -6.17 -24.01 11.09
C VAL A 19 -5.75 -24.10 9.62
N GLN A 20 -5.93 -25.27 8.98
CA GLN A 20 -5.62 -25.46 7.56
C GLN A 20 -6.43 -24.53 6.64
N LEU A 21 -7.72 -24.32 6.93
CA LEU A 21 -8.57 -23.40 6.18
C LEU A 21 -8.09 -21.95 6.31
N ARG A 22 -7.77 -21.51 7.55
CA ARG A 22 -7.25 -20.17 7.80
C ARG A 22 -5.90 -19.94 7.11
N ASP A 23 -5.04 -20.96 7.11
CA ASP A 23 -3.76 -20.90 6.41
C ASP A 23 -3.96 -20.78 4.90
N ALA A 24 -4.87 -21.56 4.31
CA ALA A 24 -5.22 -21.50 2.90
C ALA A 24 -5.80 -20.13 2.50
N GLU A 25 -6.68 -19.55 3.31
CA GLU A 25 -7.19 -18.19 3.11
C GLU A 25 -6.07 -17.14 3.14
N TYR A 26 -5.13 -17.25 4.08
CA TYR A 26 -3.98 -16.36 4.14
C TYR A 26 -3.06 -16.48 2.92
N GLN A 27 -2.88 -17.70 2.38
CA GLN A 27 -2.19 -17.90 1.11
C GLN A 27 -2.92 -17.21 -0.05
N LEU A 28 -4.25 -17.36 -0.12
CA LEU A 28 -5.09 -16.75 -1.16
C LEU A 28 -5.03 -15.23 -1.14
N TYR A 29 -5.15 -14.59 0.03
CA TYR A 29 -5.01 -13.15 0.14
C TYR A 29 -3.62 -12.70 -0.29
N ARG A 30 -2.56 -13.41 0.12
CA ARG A 30 -1.19 -13.06 -0.26
C ARG A 30 -0.96 -13.16 -1.77
N LEU A 31 -1.47 -14.20 -2.41
CA LEU A 31 -1.40 -14.39 -3.87
C LEU A 31 -2.12 -13.26 -4.61
N ASN A 32 -3.34 -12.92 -4.19
CA ASN A 32 -4.13 -11.86 -4.81
C ASN A 32 -3.48 -10.47 -4.65
N LEU A 33 -2.68 -10.24 -3.61
CA LEU A 33 -2.00 -8.95 -3.39
C LEU A 33 -0.76 -8.74 -4.28
N VAL A 34 -0.15 -9.82 -4.80
CA VAL A 34 1.10 -9.71 -5.57
C VAL A 34 0.96 -8.83 -6.82
N PRO A 35 -0.07 -8.99 -7.68
CA PRO A 35 -0.25 -8.13 -8.84
C PRO A 35 -0.41 -6.66 -8.43
N TRP A 36 -1.34 -6.35 -7.53
CA TRP A 36 -1.61 -4.97 -7.10
C TRP A 36 -0.39 -4.28 -6.53
N ARG A 37 0.41 -4.99 -5.73
CA ARG A 37 1.67 -4.45 -5.17
C ARG A 37 2.73 -4.21 -6.25
N ARG A 38 2.88 -5.12 -7.21
CA ARG A 38 3.83 -4.96 -8.33
C ARG A 38 3.48 -3.75 -9.19
N TRP A 39 2.20 -3.60 -9.51
CA TRP A 39 1.70 -2.45 -10.26
C TRP A 39 1.87 -1.17 -9.46
N ALA A 40 1.46 -1.15 -8.18
CA ALA A 40 1.62 0.02 -7.32
C ALA A 40 3.08 0.50 -7.30
N ASN A 41 4.04 -0.39 -7.03
CA ASN A 41 5.46 -0.06 -7.00
C ASN A 41 6.01 0.39 -8.35
N GLY A 42 5.55 -0.20 -9.45
CA GLY A 42 5.96 0.18 -10.80
C GLY A 42 5.51 1.59 -11.17
N PHE A 43 4.27 1.96 -10.83
CA PHE A 43 3.72 3.29 -11.08
C PHE A 43 4.23 4.36 -10.11
N SER A 44 4.79 3.98 -8.95
CA SER A 44 5.34 4.91 -7.95
C SER A 44 6.36 5.89 -8.54
N CYS A 45 7.17 5.45 -9.52
CA CYS A 45 8.17 6.30 -10.15
C CYS A 45 7.53 7.52 -10.85
N LEU A 46 6.37 7.36 -11.49
CA LEU A 46 5.65 8.46 -12.12
C LEU A 46 5.15 9.46 -11.08
N PHE A 47 4.63 8.99 -9.96
CA PHE A 47 4.19 9.86 -8.87
C PHE A 47 5.35 10.58 -8.19
N PHE A 48 6.51 9.95 -8.05
CA PHE A 48 7.72 10.60 -7.54
C PHE A 48 8.20 11.70 -8.46
N VAL A 49 8.19 11.48 -9.79
CA VAL A 49 8.54 12.53 -10.76
C VAL A 49 7.52 13.66 -10.73
N LEU A 50 6.22 13.35 -10.61
CA LEU A 50 5.15 14.35 -10.51
C LEU A 50 5.34 15.30 -9.32
N VAL A 51 5.80 14.79 -8.18
CA VAL A 51 6.11 15.59 -6.98
C VAL A 51 7.47 16.28 -7.11
N GLY A 52 8.48 15.58 -7.62
CA GLY A 52 9.86 16.05 -7.65
C GLY A 52 10.12 17.14 -8.71
N ALA A 53 9.48 17.06 -9.88
CA ALA A 53 9.62 18.05 -10.94
C ALA A 53 9.23 19.49 -10.51
N PRO A 54 8.03 19.76 -9.94
CA PRO A 54 7.67 21.10 -9.49
C PRO A 54 8.54 21.56 -8.32
N LEU A 55 8.98 20.64 -7.45
CA LEU A 55 9.85 20.95 -6.33
C LEU A 55 11.23 21.40 -6.82
N ALA A 56 11.82 20.68 -7.78
CA ALA A 56 13.09 21.01 -8.41
C ALA A 56 13.06 22.38 -9.11
N ILE A 57 11.96 22.70 -9.80
CA ILE A 57 11.76 24.02 -10.43
C ILE A 57 11.78 25.13 -9.36
N ARG A 58 11.14 24.89 -8.20
CA ARG A 58 11.06 25.87 -7.11
C ARG A 58 12.39 26.06 -6.39
N LEU A 59 13.23 25.04 -6.37
CA LEU A 59 14.49 24.96 -5.64
C LEU A 59 15.72 25.22 -6.52
N ARG A 60 15.56 25.86 -7.69
CA ARG A 60 16.66 26.12 -8.66
C ARG A 60 17.92 26.77 -8.04
N ASN A 61 17.75 27.56 -6.98
CA ASN A 61 18.85 28.26 -6.29
C ASN A 61 19.25 27.61 -4.94
N ALA A 62 18.66 26.48 -4.58
CA ALA A 62 18.95 25.81 -3.31
C ALA A 62 20.08 24.80 -3.45
N ASP A 63 20.83 24.60 -2.35
CA ASP A 63 21.89 23.60 -2.30
C ASP A 63 21.39 22.20 -2.68
N ILE A 64 22.25 21.39 -3.28
CA ILE A 64 21.91 20.03 -3.74
C ILE A 64 21.35 19.19 -2.57
N TRP A 65 21.92 19.33 -1.38
CA TRP A 65 21.50 18.60 -0.17
C TRP A 65 20.08 18.97 0.29
N THR A 66 19.72 20.25 0.24
CA THR A 66 18.38 20.71 0.66
C THR A 66 17.34 20.31 -0.37
N SER A 67 17.66 20.40 -1.67
CA SER A 67 16.79 19.95 -2.76
C SER A 67 16.50 18.45 -2.70
N PHE A 68 17.53 17.63 -2.44
CA PHE A 68 17.36 16.18 -2.27
C PHE A 68 16.50 15.86 -1.04
N GLY A 69 16.82 16.46 0.11
CA GLY A 69 16.07 16.25 1.35
C GLY A 69 14.60 16.62 1.20
N LEU A 70 14.29 17.77 0.60
CA LEU A 70 12.90 18.22 0.44
C LEU A 70 12.08 17.33 -0.51
N CYS A 71 12.72 16.72 -1.51
CA CYS A 71 12.05 15.82 -2.44
C CYS A 71 11.86 14.41 -1.85
N PHE A 72 12.87 13.93 -1.12
CA PHE A 72 12.88 12.57 -0.59
C PHE A 72 12.11 12.43 0.73
N LEU A 73 12.12 13.44 1.58
CA LEU A 73 11.50 13.41 2.91
C LEU A 73 9.97 13.20 2.87
N PRO A 74 9.19 13.85 1.98
CA PRO A 74 7.77 13.56 1.84
C PRO A 74 7.51 12.12 1.38
N ILE A 75 8.34 11.59 0.48
CA ILE A 75 8.22 10.20 0.00
C ILE A 75 8.51 9.24 1.16
N LEU A 76 9.56 9.49 1.94
CA LEU A 76 9.91 8.63 3.06
C LEU A 76 8.87 8.68 4.19
N LEU A 77 8.39 9.87 4.55
CA LEU A 77 7.49 10.04 5.70
C LEU A 77 6.01 9.80 5.37
N LEU A 78 5.58 10.00 4.13
CA LEU A 78 4.18 9.78 3.73
C LEU A 78 4.03 8.46 3.00
N TYR A 79 4.73 8.27 1.89
CA TYR A 79 4.48 7.16 0.99
C TYR A 79 4.80 5.80 1.62
N TYR A 80 5.95 5.66 2.27
CA TYR A 80 6.36 4.39 2.89
C TYR A 80 5.41 3.95 4.02
N PRO A 81 5.06 4.81 4.99
CA PRO A 81 4.10 4.45 6.04
C PRO A 81 2.72 4.11 5.49
N LEU A 82 2.21 4.88 4.52
CA LEU A 82 0.93 4.59 3.86
C LEU A 82 0.94 3.24 3.14
N LEU A 83 2.04 2.92 2.45
CA LEU A 83 2.18 1.65 1.76
C LEU A 83 2.30 0.47 2.72
N MET A 84 3.09 0.61 3.80
CA MET A 84 3.20 -0.40 4.86
C MET A 84 1.85 -0.64 5.54
N TYR A 85 1.15 0.43 5.90
CA TYR A 85 -0.18 0.35 6.50
C TYR A 85 -1.18 -0.37 5.58
N GLY A 86 -1.24 0.01 4.30
CA GLY A 86 -2.12 -0.63 3.32
C GLY A 86 -1.78 -2.12 3.12
N LEU A 87 -0.49 -2.46 3.10
CA LEU A 87 -0.03 -3.84 2.93
C LEU A 87 -0.40 -4.71 4.14
N ASP A 88 -0.17 -4.23 5.36
CA ASP A 88 -0.44 -5.02 6.56
C ASP A 88 -1.94 -5.23 6.79
N ARG A 89 -2.75 -4.20 6.53
CA ARG A 89 -4.21 -4.32 6.62
C ARG A 89 -4.80 -5.22 5.54
N ALA A 90 -4.20 -5.24 4.34
CA ALA A 90 -4.64 -6.11 3.26
C ALA A 90 -4.26 -7.58 3.49
N LYS A 91 -3.12 -7.87 4.15
CA LYS A 91 -2.75 -9.25 4.56
C LYS A 91 -3.75 -9.83 5.56
N CYS A 92 -4.28 -9.01 6.46
CA CYS A 92 -5.27 -9.43 7.44
C CYS A 92 -6.70 -9.58 6.88
N GLY A 93 -6.91 -9.36 5.57
CA GLY A 93 -8.24 -9.37 4.94
C GLY A 93 -9.15 -8.22 5.36
N ALA A 94 -8.63 -7.26 6.14
CA ALA A 94 -9.42 -6.12 6.64
C ALA A 94 -9.63 -5.03 5.58
N LEU A 95 -8.72 -4.94 4.61
CA LEU A 95 -8.80 -4.00 3.50
C LEU A 95 -8.65 -4.71 2.16
N PRO A 96 -9.38 -4.26 1.13
CA PRO A 96 -9.30 -4.84 -0.20
C PRO A 96 -7.94 -4.54 -0.87
N PRO A 97 -7.49 -5.37 -1.83
CA PRO A 97 -6.15 -5.29 -2.43
C PRO A 97 -5.79 -3.95 -3.08
N TYR A 98 -6.78 -3.18 -3.54
CA TYR A 98 -6.56 -1.86 -4.14
C TYR A 98 -6.05 -0.81 -3.13
N SER A 99 -6.18 -1.05 -1.82
CA SER A 99 -5.75 -0.12 -0.78
C SER A 99 -4.24 0.17 -0.80
N ILE A 100 -3.43 -0.71 -1.41
CA ILE A 100 -2.00 -0.50 -1.61
C ILE A 100 -1.73 0.76 -2.47
N TRP A 101 -2.67 1.15 -3.33
CA TRP A 101 -2.57 2.36 -4.16
C TRP A 101 -2.81 3.66 -3.39
N MET A 102 -3.25 3.62 -2.12
CA MET A 102 -3.47 4.84 -1.33
C MET A 102 -2.22 5.72 -1.25
N GLY A 103 -1.03 5.12 -1.11
CA GLY A 103 0.23 5.87 -1.11
C GLY A 103 0.47 6.62 -2.42
N ASN A 104 0.24 5.95 -3.55
CA ASN A 104 0.35 6.55 -4.88
C ASN A 104 -0.68 7.67 -5.11
N LEU A 105 -1.93 7.48 -4.67
CA LEU A 105 -2.99 8.48 -4.75
C LEU A 105 -2.68 9.71 -3.89
N ALA A 106 -2.13 9.52 -2.68
CA ALA A 106 -1.71 10.63 -1.83
C ALA A 106 -0.61 11.47 -2.52
N LEU A 107 0.36 10.81 -3.15
CA LEU A 107 1.41 11.50 -3.93
C LEU A 107 0.85 12.18 -5.18
N LEU A 108 -0.13 11.59 -5.86
CA LEU A 108 -0.80 12.22 -7.00
C LEU A 108 -1.46 13.53 -6.59
N ILE A 109 -2.24 13.52 -5.51
CA ILE A 109 -2.92 14.71 -4.98
C ILE A 109 -1.89 15.76 -4.56
N GLY A 110 -0.85 15.35 -3.81
CA GLY A 110 0.22 16.25 -3.37
C GLY A 110 1.01 16.85 -4.55
N GLY A 111 1.31 16.05 -5.57
CA GLY A 111 2.02 16.47 -6.78
C GLY A 111 1.19 17.46 -7.61
N ILE A 112 -0.10 17.18 -7.84
CA ILE A 112 -1.01 18.12 -8.53
C ILE A 112 -1.09 19.44 -7.76
N TRP A 113 -1.23 19.40 -6.43
CA TRP A 113 -1.27 20.60 -5.60
C TRP A 113 0.02 21.42 -5.68
N LEU A 114 1.19 20.76 -5.69
CA LEU A 114 2.49 21.40 -5.88
C LEU A 114 2.61 22.06 -7.26
N ILE A 115 2.23 21.35 -8.33
CA ILE A 115 2.22 21.87 -9.70
C ILE A 115 1.32 23.11 -9.77
N TYR A 116 0.10 23.04 -9.22
CA TYR A 116 -0.83 24.17 -9.19
C TYR A 116 -0.23 25.38 -8.46
N THR A 117 0.46 25.14 -7.35
CA THR A 117 1.12 26.21 -6.58
C THR A 117 2.28 26.85 -7.35
N VAL A 118 3.01 26.07 -8.15
CA VAL A 118 4.10 26.58 -9.00
C VAL A 118 3.55 27.35 -10.20
N LEU A 119 2.50 26.84 -10.87
CA LEU A 119 1.89 27.48 -12.04
C LEU A 119 1.16 28.79 -11.71
N ARG A 120 0.67 28.94 -10.47
CA ARG A 120 -0.02 30.15 -10.01
C ARG A 120 0.93 31.29 -9.63
N ARG A 121 2.24 31.07 -9.66
CA ARG A 121 3.26 32.10 -9.48
C ARG A 121 3.80 32.53 -10.84
#